data_AF-B0VSY7-F1
#
_entry.id   AF-B0VSY7-F1
#
_cell.length_a   1.000
_cell.length_b   1.000
_cell.length_c   1.000
_cell.angle_alpha   90.00
_cell.angle_beta   90.00
_cell.angle_gamma   90.00
#
_symmetry.space_group_name_H-M   'P 1'
#
loop_
_entity.id
_entity.type
_entity.pdbx_description
1 polymer ?
#
loop_
_entity_poly.entity_id
_entity_poly.type
_entity_poly.pdbx_seq_one_letter_code
_entity_poly.pdbx_strand_id
1 'polypeptide(L)' 'MMRWTMDSSQRGEAELLINSYGGLAEAKAYMTRYFKLNGGLRKKYPKVGSLITSKMNELQSAIAIVEAKQVLKGGESYAN' A
#
# COMPACT_ATOMS: atom_id res chain seq x y z
N MET A 1 15.54 -20.39 13.03
CA MET A 1 14.90 -19.05 13.01
C MET A 1 14.86 -18.56 11.58
N MET A 2 13.72 -18.63 10.91
CA MET A 2 13.56 -18.07 9.54
C MET A 2 13.47 -16.55 9.66
N ARG A 3 14.55 -15.87 9.28
CA ARG A 3 14.59 -14.41 9.17
C ARG A 3 13.86 -14.06 7.88
N TRP A 4 12.73 -13.39 8.01
CA TRP A 4 11.92 -12.87 6.91
C TRP A 4 12.72 -11.80 6.14
N THR A 5 13.53 -12.23 5.19
CA THR A 5 13.95 -11.36 4.09
C THR A 5 12.72 -11.18 3.20
N MET A 6 11.85 -10.23 3.54
CA MET A 6 11.03 -9.59 2.50
C MET A 6 12.02 -9.13 1.45
N ASP A 7 12.01 -9.84 0.32
CA ASP A 7 12.95 -9.68 -0.76
C ASP A 7 12.97 -8.20 -1.17
N SER A 8 14.17 -7.64 -1.30
CA SER A 8 14.37 -6.23 -1.67
C SER A 8 13.56 -5.80 -2.90
N SER A 9 13.19 -6.74 -3.79
CA SER A 9 12.29 -6.50 -4.93
C SER A 9 10.90 -6.03 -4.49
N GLN A 10 10.28 -6.68 -3.51
CA GLN A 10 8.94 -6.33 -3.03
C GLN A 10 8.89 -4.93 -2.41
N ARG A 11 9.98 -4.52 -1.76
CA ARG A 11 10.12 -3.17 -1.20
C ARG A 11 10.29 -2.12 -2.31
N GLY A 12 11.12 -2.41 -3.31
CA GLY A 12 11.31 -1.52 -4.46
C GLY A 12 10.02 -1.33 -5.25
N GLU A 13 9.30 -2.41 -5.53
CA GLU A 13 8.01 -2.36 -6.22
C GLU A 13 6.95 -1.60 -5.42
N ALA A 14 6.89 -1.80 -4.10
CA ALA A 14 6.00 -1.04 -3.23
C ALA A 14 6.31 0.46 -3.26
N GLU A 15 7.59 0.85 -3.21
CA GLU A 15 7.99 2.26 -3.28
C GLU A 15 7.67 2.88 -4.63
N LEU A 16 7.93 2.18 -5.74
CA LEU A 16 7.57 2.65 -7.08
C LEU A 16 6.06 2.84 -7.22
N LEU A 17 5.26 1.89 -6.70
CA LEU A 17 3.81 2.00 -6.70
C LEU A 17 3.36 3.20 -5.89
N ILE A 18 3.85 3.38 -4.65
CA ILE A 18 3.51 4.53 -3.81
C ILE A 18 3.88 5.86 -4.47
N ASN A 19 5.06 5.93 -5.08
CA ASN A 19 5.52 7.13 -5.78
C ASN A 19 4.66 7.46 -7.01
N SER A 20 4.09 6.45 -7.69
CA SER A 20 3.15 6.69 -8.80
C SER A 20 1.87 7.43 -8.38
N TYR A 21 1.51 7.37 -7.09
CA TYR A 21 0.39 8.13 -6.51
C TYR A 21 0.80 9.50 -5.95
N GLY A 22 2.07 9.88 -6.03
CA GLY A 22 2.59 11.14 -5.48
C GLY A 22 3.25 11.00 -4.10
N GLY A 23 3.29 9.80 -3.53
CA GLY A 23 3.88 9.54 -2.21
C GLY A 23 2.90 8.85 -1.26
N LEU A 24 3.38 8.57 -0.04
CA LEU A 24 2.63 7.80 0.96
C LEU A 24 1.35 8.52 1.42
N ALA A 25 1.39 9.85 1.56
CA ALA A 25 0.24 10.63 2.00
C ALA A 25 -0.87 10.62 0.95
N GLU A 26 -0.49 10.80 -0.32
CA GLU A 26 -1.36 10.83 -1.47
C GLU A 26 -1.97 9.45 -1.75
N ALA A 27 -1.17 8.38 -1.63
CA ALA A 27 -1.63 6.99 -1.74
C ALA A 27 -2.71 6.65 -0.69
N LYS A 28 -2.52 7.07 0.56
CA LYS A 28 -3.52 6.90 1.63
C LYS A 28 -4.79 7.71 1.35
N ALA A 29 -4.63 8.98 0.95
CA ALA A 29 -5.76 9.84 0.60
C ALA A 29 -6.58 9.26 -0.56
N TYR A 30 -5.91 8.68 -1.57
CA TYR A 30 -6.56 7.99 -2.69
C TYR A 30 -7.37 6.78 -2.22
N MET A 31 -6.81 5.92 -1.36
CA MET A 31 -7.54 4.78 -0.78
C MET A 31 -8.80 5.22 -0.04
N THR A 32 -8.73 6.27 0.78
CA THR A 32 -9.89 6.78 1.54
C THR A 32 -11.00 7.29 0.61
N ARG A 33 -10.65 8.03 -0.44
CA ARG A 33 -11.62 8.51 -1.44
C ARG A 33 -12.29 7.34 -2.17
N TYR A 34 -11.51 6.32 -2.47
CA TYR A 34 -11.96 5.18 -3.25
C TYR A 34 -12.90 4.24 -2.48
N PHE A 35 -12.63 3.96 -1.19
CA PHE A 35 -13.51 3.14 -0.35
C PHE A 35 -14.95 3.67 -0.31
N LYS A 36 -15.12 5.00 -0.36
CA LYS A 36 -16.44 5.63 -0.40
C LYS A 36 -17.19 5.39 -1.72
N LEU A 37 -16.49 5.16 -2.82
CA LEU A 37 -17.07 5.03 -4.16
C LEU A 37 -17.34 3.57 -4.57
N ASN A 38 -16.58 2.62 -4.04
CA ASN A 38 -16.57 1.24 -4.57
C ASN A 38 -17.82 0.41 -4.22
N GLY A 39 -18.53 0.74 -3.13
CA GLY A 39 -19.74 0.02 -2.70
C GLY A 39 -20.85 -0.01 -3.76
N GLY A 40 -21.05 1.11 -4.48
CA GLY A 40 -22.05 1.21 -5.54
C GLY A 40 -21.58 0.58 -6.87
N LEU A 41 -20.29 0.69 -7.18
CA LEU A 41 -19.72 0.18 -8.44
C LEU A 41 -19.71 -1.34 -8.50
N ARG A 42 -19.43 -2.03 -7.39
CA ARG A 42 -19.38 -3.50 -7.34
C ARG A 42 -20.73 -4.15 -7.64
N LYS A 43 -21.83 -3.50 -7.26
CA LYS A 43 -23.19 -3.97 -7.53
C LYS A 43 -23.60 -3.76 -8.99
N LYS A 44 -23.23 -2.64 -9.59
CA LYS A 44 -23.63 -2.26 -10.96
C LYS A 44 -22.70 -2.84 -12.03
N TYR A 45 -21.42 -2.98 -11.73
CA TYR A 45 -20.37 -3.46 -12.64
C TYR A 45 -19.42 -4.43 -11.94
N PRO A 46 -19.81 -5.71 -11.77
CA PRO A 46 -19.09 -6.66 -10.91
C PRO A 46 -17.65 -6.93 -11.37
N LYS A 47 -17.39 -7.01 -12.69
CA LYS A 47 -16.03 -7.21 -13.23
C LYS A 47 -15.12 -6.01 -12.94
N VAL A 48 -15.64 -4.80 -13.13
CA VAL A 48 -14.90 -3.55 -12.87
C VAL A 48 -14.67 -3.40 -11.37
N GLY A 49 -15.69 -3.62 -10.54
CA GLY A 49 -15.55 -3.59 -9.08
C GLY A 49 -14.53 -4.62 -8.57
N SER A 50 -14.44 -5.81 -9.17
CA SER A 50 -13.43 -6.81 -8.83
C SER A 50 -12.01 -6.35 -9.18
N LEU A 51 -11.80 -5.86 -10.40
CA LEU A 51 -10.50 -5.34 -10.85
C LEU A 51 -10.01 -4.23 -9.93
N ILE A 52 -10.87 -3.27 -9.61
CA ILE A 52 -10.44 -2.16 -8.79
C ILE A 52 -10.19 -2.61 -7.34
N THR A 53 -10.99 -3.55 -6.81
CA THR A 53 -10.69 -4.17 -5.50
C THR A 53 -9.29 -4.80 -5.48
N SER A 54 -8.91 -5.51 -6.54
CA SER A 54 -7.55 -6.08 -6.67
C SER A 54 -6.48 -4.99 -6.61
N LYS A 55 -6.67 -3.90 -7.36
CA LYS A 55 -5.72 -2.76 -7.36
C LYS A 55 -5.66 -2.05 -6.01
N MET A 56 -6.76 -2.01 -5.27
CA MET A 56 -6.75 -1.44 -3.93
C MET A 56 -6.01 -2.32 -2.93
N ASN A 57 -6.14 -3.64 -3.05
CA ASN A 57 -5.38 -4.57 -2.23
C ASN A 57 -3.87 -4.47 -2.51
N GLU A 58 -3.48 -4.32 -3.79
CA GLU A 58 -2.09 -4.06 -4.19
C GLU A 58 -1.56 -2.77 -3.53
N LEU A 59 -2.32 -1.67 -3.61
CA LEU A 59 -1.94 -0.39 -3.00
C LEU A 59 -1.87 -0.47 -1.47
N GLN A 60 -2.84 -1.13 -0.83
CA GLN A 60 -2.85 -1.33 0.63
C GLN A 60 -1.63 -2.13 1.10
N SER A 61 -1.26 -3.18 0.35
CA SER A 61 -0.07 -3.97 0.64
C SER A 61 1.20 -3.12 0.52
N ALA A 62 1.32 -2.32 -0.55
CA ALA A 62 2.47 -1.42 -0.72
C ALA A 62 2.59 -0.38 0.39
N ILE A 63 1.46 0.21 0.84
CA ILE A 63 1.42 1.12 1.99
C ILE A 63 1.99 0.43 3.24
N ALA A 64 1.51 -0.78 3.55
CA ALA A 64 1.96 -1.52 4.73
C ALA A 64 3.47 -1.84 4.69
N ILE A 65 4.01 -2.17 3.51
CA ILE A 65 5.44 -2.44 3.31
C ILE A 65 6.28 -1.17 3.59
N VAL A 66 5.86 -0.03 3.05
CA VAL A 66 6.57 1.25 3.22
C VAL A 66 6.47 1.77 4.65
N GLU A 67 5.30 1.62 5.29
CA GLU A 67 5.13 1.97 6.70
C GLU A 67 5.98 1.11 7.63
N ALA A 68 6.03 -0.20 7.41
CA ALA A 68 6.91 -1.08 8.16
C ALA A 68 8.39 -0.68 8.02
N LYS A 69 8.80 -0.20 6.84
CA LYS A 69 10.15 0.36 6.63
C LYS A 69 10.38 1.66 7.42
N GLN A 70 9.40 2.56 7.50
CA GLN A 70 9.53 3.80 8.27
C GLN A 70 9.65 3.55 9.77
N VAL A 71 8.88 2.59 10.30
CA VAL A 71 8.97 2.19 11.72
C VAL A 71 10.37 1.64 12.06
N LEU A 72 10.96 0.82 11.17
CA LEU A 72 12.31 0.30 11.36
C LEU A 72 13.38 1.40 11.30
N LYS A 73 13.21 2.43 10.47
CA LYS A 73 14.13 3.60 10.42
C LYS A 73 13.99 4.52 11.64
N GLY A 74 12.83 4.57 12.27
CA GLY A 74 12.59 5.37 13.48
C GLY A 74 13.05 4.70 14.78
N GLY A 75 13.37 3.40 14.76
CA GLY A 75 13.81 2.63 15.91
C GLY A 75 15.33 2.59 16.15
N GLU A 76 16.14 3.17 15.26
CA GLU A 76 17.61 3.23 15.37
C GLU A 76 18.13 4.51 16.04
N SER A 77 17.26 5.31 16.64
CA SER A 77 17.64 6.46 17.46
C SER A 77 17.11 6.23 18.85
N TYR A 78 17.95 5.71 19.76
CA TYR A 78 17.99 5.88 21.23
C TYR A 78 18.88 4.75 21.80
N ALA A 79 20.18 4.84 21.54
CA ALA A 79 21.21 4.17 22.33
C ALA A 79 22.41 5.13 22.37
N ASN A 80 22.28 6.16 23.22
CA ASN A 80 23.40 6.85 23.83
C ASN A 80 23.35 6.52 25.32
#